data_AF-A0AAU1PF48-F1
#
_entry.id   AF-A0AAU1PF48-F1
#
_cell.length_a   1.000
_cell.length_b   1.000
_cell.length_c   1.000
_cell.angle_alpha   90.00
_cell.angle_beta   90.00
_cell.angle_gamma   90.00
#
_symmetry.space_group_name_H-M   'P 1'
#
loop_
_entity.id
_entity.type
_entity.pdbx_description
1 polymer ?
#
loop_
_entity_poly.entity_id
_entity_poly.type
_entity_poly.pdbx_seq_one_letter_code
_entity_poly.pdbx_strand_id
1 'polypeptide(L)'
;MTQARDPYGAALESVLWSVPYNSATQYLNWYNKSEPDPRHGVACIYQTLYVAERATALGAPEARILQDLRHIAAVFETDGDVVVLDPYLLHLTPIRFPADEVRRGHSSVEVDAAPVRLDGQGGEHPARLAAVYRSSDHGYRIRLRYSKYSVKKGSYFLSRHFTLRSENQFEYADFSADMSALLTHPEQNSVSIRALVADTAVTAEAIIPLKNFAEREFSAADIWLRSGQGVASRNDADAAAVWADLERATGLECADIEEHLVSAAQIYQKIADHRTSLLDYSLQDV
;
A
#
# COMPACT_ATOMS: atom_id res chain seq x y z
N MET A 1 11.83 17.52 -30.11
CA MET A 1 10.87 17.86 -29.03
C MET A 1 10.69 16.59 -28.21
N THR A 2 11.37 16.49 -27.08
CA THR A 2 11.13 15.41 -26.10
C THR A 2 9.69 15.57 -25.61
N GLN A 3 8.85 14.56 -25.83
CA GLN A 3 7.53 14.50 -25.20
C GLN A 3 7.77 14.64 -23.69
N ALA A 4 7.27 15.73 -23.08
CA ALA A 4 7.32 15.88 -21.65
C ALA A 4 6.57 14.68 -21.03
N ARG A 5 7.28 13.88 -20.24
CA ARG A 5 6.72 12.69 -19.60
C ARG A 5 5.56 13.13 -18.70
N ASP A 6 4.43 12.42 -18.77
CA ASP A 6 3.26 12.69 -17.93
C ASP A 6 3.67 12.71 -16.44
N PRO A 7 3.55 13.86 -15.73
CA PRO A 7 4.07 14.01 -14.38
C PRO A 7 3.43 13.03 -13.40
N TYR A 8 2.15 12.71 -13.61
CA TYR A 8 1.40 11.79 -12.76
C TYR A 8 1.87 10.34 -12.93
N GLY A 9 2.02 9.89 -14.18
CA GLY A 9 2.51 8.55 -14.49
C GLY A 9 3.95 8.35 -14.00
N ALA A 10 4.82 9.33 -14.25
CA ALA A 10 6.22 9.27 -13.82
C ALA A 10 6.37 9.25 -12.29
N ALA A 11 5.58 10.06 -11.56
CA ALA A 11 5.59 10.04 -10.10
C ALA A 11 5.09 8.71 -9.53
N LEU A 12 3.98 8.19 -10.06
CA LEU A 12 3.41 6.92 -9.65
C LEU A 12 4.40 5.77 -9.85
N GLU A 13 4.94 5.64 -11.07
CA GLU A 13 5.95 4.63 -11.42
C GLU A 13 7.15 4.74 -10.47
N SER A 14 7.67 5.95 -10.28
CA SER A 14 8.79 6.19 -9.39
C SER A 14 8.53 5.69 -7.96
N VAL A 15 7.35 5.95 -7.38
CA VAL A 15 7.02 5.51 -6.01
C VAL A 15 6.78 4.00 -5.95
N LEU A 16 6.04 3.43 -6.91
CA LEU A 16 5.72 2.00 -6.95
C LEU A 16 6.96 1.10 -6.92
N TRP A 17 8.00 1.49 -7.65
CA TRP A 17 9.23 0.68 -7.78
C TRP A 17 10.30 1.05 -6.76
N SER A 18 10.35 2.30 -6.30
CA SER A 18 11.44 2.76 -5.43
C SER A 18 11.07 2.83 -3.95
N VAL A 19 9.79 2.69 -3.59
CA VAL A 19 9.31 2.87 -2.21
C VAL A 19 8.42 1.70 -1.82
N PRO A 20 9.00 0.63 -1.22
CA PRO A 20 8.21 -0.45 -0.66
C PRO A 20 7.16 0.06 0.33
N TYR A 21 6.02 -0.62 0.39
CA TYR A 21 5.10 -0.44 1.49
C TYR A 21 5.67 -1.12 2.74
N ASN A 22 5.68 -0.42 3.87
CA ASN A 22 6.17 -0.98 5.13
C ASN A 22 5.40 -0.43 6.33
N SER A 23 4.77 -1.32 7.09
CA SER A 23 4.06 -0.97 8.34
C SER A 23 4.93 -1.03 9.60
N ALA A 24 6.10 -1.69 9.54
CA ALA A 24 7.08 -1.76 10.62
C ALA A 24 7.85 -0.45 10.82
N THR A 25 8.15 0.28 9.74
CA THR A 25 8.99 1.50 9.76
C THR A 25 8.58 2.52 10.85
N GLN A 26 7.29 2.74 11.04
CA GLN A 26 6.82 3.76 11.99
C GLN A 26 6.98 3.37 13.47
N TYR A 27 6.99 2.08 13.79
CA TYR A 27 7.32 1.63 15.15
C TYR A 27 8.76 1.98 15.50
N LEU A 28 9.68 1.66 14.59
CA LEU A 28 11.10 1.89 14.79
C LEU A 28 11.43 3.39 14.82
N ASN A 29 10.89 4.16 13.88
CA ASN A 29 11.08 5.60 13.83
C ASN A 29 10.61 6.28 15.14
N TRP A 30 9.41 5.94 15.62
CA TRP A 30 8.82 6.62 16.77
C TRP A 30 9.39 6.15 18.12
N TYR A 31 9.60 4.84 18.29
CA TYR A 31 9.99 4.27 19.59
C TYR A 31 11.47 3.97 19.73
N ASN A 32 12.19 3.69 18.63
CA ASN A 32 13.65 3.52 18.68
C ASN A 32 14.41 4.82 18.33
N LYS A 33 13.72 5.84 17.80
CA LYS A 33 14.32 7.10 17.32
C LYS A 33 15.45 6.88 16.31
N SER A 34 15.43 5.73 15.63
CA SER A 34 16.35 5.42 14.53
C SER A 34 15.80 6.06 13.26
N GLU A 35 16.65 6.69 12.46
CA GLU A 35 16.31 6.97 11.07
C GLU A 35 16.26 5.64 10.32
N PRO A 36 15.08 5.18 9.87
CA PRO A 36 14.98 3.90 9.19
C PRO A 36 15.63 4.00 7.81
N ASP A 37 16.37 2.96 7.40
CA ASP A 37 16.91 2.87 6.05
C ASP A 37 15.76 3.02 5.03
N PRO A 38 15.81 3.99 4.10
CA PRO A 38 14.73 4.23 3.15
C PRO A 38 14.43 3.02 2.26
N ARG A 39 15.39 2.09 2.10
CA ARG A 39 15.19 0.81 1.39
C ARG A 39 14.15 -0.09 2.03
N HIS A 40 13.91 0.03 3.34
CA HIS A 40 12.81 -0.66 4.00
C HIS A 40 11.44 -0.14 3.56
N GLY A 41 11.36 1.06 2.97
CA GLY A 41 10.10 1.68 2.59
C GLY A 41 9.34 2.31 3.75
N VAL A 42 8.08 2.67 3.50
CA VAL A 42 7.29 3.51 4.40
C VAL A 42 5.81 3.10 4.46
N ALA A 43 5.10 3.57 5.49
CA ALA A 43 3.66 3.34 5.60
C ALA A 43 2.90 4.01 4.44
N CYS A 44 1.69 3.51 4.15
CA CYS A 44 0.88 3.94 3.00
C CYS A 44 0.69 5.46 2.91
N ILE A 45 0.52 6.13 4.05
CA ILE A 45 0.37 7.60 4.12
C ILE A 45 1.59 8.29 3.53
N TYR A 46 2.80 7.87 3.87
CA TYR A 46 4.02 8.46 3.33
C TYR A 46 4.24 8.12 1.86
N GLN A 47 3.82 6.93 1.39
CA GLN A 47 3.83 6.64 -0.05
C GLN A 47 2.94 7.63 -0.82
N THR A 48 1.77 7.96 -0.27
CA THR A 48 0.87 8.97 -0.85
C THR A 48 1.48 10.37 -0.81
N LEU A 49 2.14 10.76 0.27
CA LEU A 49 2.81 12.06 0.34
C LEU A 49 3.97 12.15 -0.65
N TYR A 50 4.77 11.09 -0.78
CA TYR A 50 5.87 11.04 -1.76
C TYR A 50 5.38 11.07 -3.20
N VAL A 51 4.28 10.41 -3.54
CA VAL A 51 3.76 10.47 -4.91
C VAL A 51 3.21 11.86 -5.23
N ALA A 52 2.62 12.55 -4.25
CA ALA A 52 2.17 13.93 -4.40
C ALA A 52 3.36 14.88 -4.64
N GLU A 53 4.37 14.83 -3.77
CA GLU A 53 5.58 15.65 -3.89
C GLU A 53 6.29 15.45 -5.24
N ARG A 54 6.46 14.18 -5.65
CA ARG A 54 7.11 13.86 -6.94
C ARG A 54 6.29 14.35 -8.13
N ALA A 55 4.96 14.22 -8.10
CA ALA A 55 4.11 14.71 -9.19
C ALA A 55 4.21 16.24 -9.30
N THR A 56 4.15 16.96 -8.18
CA THR A 56 4.28 18.42 -8.14
C THR A 56 5.67 18.86 -8.60
N ALA A 57 6.74 18.18 -8.19
CA ALA A 57 8.10 18.46 -8.66
C ALA A 57 8.28 18.25 -10.18
N LEU A 58 7.43 17.41 -10.79
CA LEU A 58 7.40 17.16 -12.23
C LEU A 58 6.44 18.10 -12.99
N GLY A 59 5.78 19.04 -12.30
CA GLY A 59 4.94 20.08 -12.90
C GLY A 59 3.43 19.84 -12.80
N ALA A 60 2.98 18.84 -12.03
CA ALA A 60 1.57 18.78 -11.61
C ALA A 60 1.25 19.92 -10.62
N PRO A 61 -0.01 20.35 -10.47
CA PRO A 61 -0.39 21.23 -9.37
C PRO A 61 -0.20 20.55 -8.01
N GLU A 62 -0.36 21.33 -6.94
CA GLU A 62 -0.39 20.79 -5.59
C GLU A 62 -1.59 19.83 -5.42
N ALA A 63 -1.34 18.66 -4.83
CA ALA A 63 -2.37 17.68 -4.58
C ALA A 63 -3.23 18.08 -3.38
N ARG A 64 -4.54 17.82 -3.48
CA ARG A 64 -5.40 17.69 -2.30
C ARG A 64 -5.26 16.28 -1.75
N ILE A 65 -4.80 16.16 -0.51
CA ILE A 65 -4.70 14.87 0.16
C ILE A 65 -6.04 14.58 0.83
N LEU A 66 -6.79 13.61 0.32
CA LEU A 66 -8.10 13.22 0.85
C LEU A 66 -7.96 11.99 1.74
N GLN A 67 -8.74 11.95 2.82
CA GLN A 67 -8.68 10.94 3.86
C GLN A 67 -9.98 10.12 3.97
N ASP A 68 -9.80 8.81 4.14
CA ASP A 68 -10.85 7.87 4.56
C ASP A 68 -10.32 7.05 5.74
N LEU A 69 -10.74 7.41 6.95
CA LEU A 69 -10.22 6.86 8.20
C LEU A 69 -8.68 6.95 8.28
N ARG A 70 -7.96 5.84 8.20
CA ARG A 70 -6.48 5.78 8.27
C ARG A 70 -5.80 5.70 6.90
N HIS A 71 -6.58 5.77 5.82
CA HIS A 71 -6.09 5.74 4.45
C HIS A 71 -6.16 7.13 3.81
N ILE A 72 -5.19 7.45 2.94
CA ILE A 72 -5.17 8.70 2.19
C ILE A 72 -4.78 8.46 0.73
N ALA A 73 -5.23 9.34 -0.14
CA ALA A 73 -4.81 9.39 -1.54
C ALA A 73 -4.56 10.83 -2.00
N ALA A 74 -3.69 11.00 -2.99
CA ALA A 74 -3.39 12.29 -3.60
C ALA A 74 -4.36 12.53 -4.76
N VAL A 75 -5.10 13.64 -4.70
CA VAL A 75 -6.10 14.02 -5.70
C VAL A 75 -5.70 15.35 -6.32
N PHE A 76 -5.58 15.39 -7.64
CA PHE A 76 -5.20 16.57 -8.40
C PHE A 76 -6.38 17.01 -9.24
N GLU A 77 -6.69 18.30 -9.18
CA GLU A 77 -7.75 18.93 -9.97
C GLU A 77 -7.05 19.85 -10.99
N THR A 78 -7.17 19.58 -12.29
CA THR A 78 -6.46 20.34 -13.34
C THR A 78 -7.33 20.49 -14.57
N ASP A 79 -7.60 21.72 -15.00
CA ASP A 79 -8.40 22.01 -16.20
C ASP A 79 -9.77 21.29 -16.25
N GLY A 80 -10.32 21.00 -15.06
CA GLY A 80 -11.57 20.28 -14.86
C GLY A 80 -11.42 18.75 -14.80
N ASP A 81 -10.27 18.18 -15.16
CA ASP A 81 -9.94 16.77 -14.91
C ASP A 81 -9.69 16.54 -13.42
N VAL A 82 -9.98 15.33 -12.96
CA VAL A 82 -9.59 14.86 -11.62
C VAL A 82 -8.69 13.65 -11.77
N VAL A 83 -7.48 13.72 -11.20
CA VAL A 83 -6.49 12.64 -11.21
C VAL A 83 -6.26 12.14 -9.81
N VAL A 84 -6.23 10.82 -9.60
CA VAL A 84 -5.95 10.20 -8.30
C VAL A 84 -4.72 9.31 -8.38
N LEU A 85 -3.81 9.48 -7.41
CA LEU A 85 -2.65 8.64 -7.18
C LEU A 85 -2.71 8.03 -5.78
N ASP A 86 -2.64 6.72 -5.71
CA ASP A 86 -2.70 5.88 -4.52
C ASP A 86 -1.80 4.64 -4.71
N PRO A 87 -0.47 4.79 -4.52
CA PRO A 87 0.49 3.71 -4.73
C PRO A 87 0.26 2.50 -3.79
N TYR A 88 -0.43 2.69 -2.65
CA TYR A 88 -0.77 1.58 -1.76
C TYR A 88 -1.76 0.59 -2.40
N LEU A 89 -2.59 1.06 -3.32
CA LEU A 89 -3.50 0.24 -4.14
C LEU A 89 -2.83 -0.31 -5.42
N LEU A 90 -1.54 -0.05 -5.63
CA LEU A 90 -0.70 -0.65 -6.67
C LEU A 90 -1.23 -0.50 -8.11
N HIS A 91 -2.02 0.54 -8.38
CA HIS A 91 -2.48 0.80 -9.75
C HIS A 91 -1.30 1.22 -10.64
N LEU A 92 -1.23 0.68 -11.85
CA LEU A 92 -0.07 0.82 -12.74
C LEU A 92 -0.12 2.08 -13.60
N THR A 93 -1.28 2.73 -13.69
CA THR A 93 -1.48 3.98 -14.42
C THR A 93 -2.31 4.96 -13.58
N PRO A 94 -2.14 6.29 -13.74
CA PRO A 94 -2.94 7.27 -13.02
C PRO A 94 -4.45 7.08 -13.24
N ILE A 95 -5.25 7.22 -12.19
CA ILE A 95 -6.71 7.17 -12.30
C ILE A 95 -7.17 8.56 -12.78
N ARG A 96 -7.71 8.65 -14.00
CA ARG A 96 -8.09 9.93 -14.60
C ARG A 96 -9.59 9.99 -14.87
N PHE A 97 -10.29 10.89 -14.20
CA PHE A 97 -11.68 11.23 -14.49
C PHE A 97 -11.70 12.43 -15.46
N PRO A 98 -12.17 12.24 -16.71
CA PRO A 98 -12.16 13.31 -17.71
C PRO A 98 -13.06 14.49 -17.35
N ALA A 99 -12.64 15.70 -17.73
CA ALA A 99 -13.29 16.95 -17.36
C ALA A 99 -14.77 17.03 -17.79
N ASP A 100 -15.13 16.45 -18.92
CA ASP A 100 -16.52 16.43 -19.40
C ASP A 100 -17.42 15.49 -18.58
N GLU A 101 -16.88 14.40 -18.05
CA GLU A 101 -17.57 13.50 -17.14
C GLU A 101 -17.65 14.07 -15.72
N VAL A 102 -16.57 14.70 -15.26
CA VAL A 102 -16.53 15.45 -13.99
C VAL A 102 -17.58 16.57 -13.99
N ARG A 103 -17.70 17.34 -15.08
CA ARG A 103 -18.75 18.36 -15.25
C ARG A 103 -20.17 17.79 -15.26
N ARG A 104 -20.37 16.59 -15.79
CA ARG A 104 -21.66 15.86 -15.72
C ARG A 104 -21.94 15.28 -14.33
N GLY A 105 -20.95 15.33 -13.43
CA GLY A 105 -21.04 14.90 -12.05
C GLY A 105 -20.90 13.41 -11.82
N HIS A 106 -20.47 12.65 -12.83
CA HIS A 106 -20.23 11.22 -12.70
C HIS A 106 -19.20 10.73 -13.72
N SER A 107 -18.20 9.99 -13.25
CA SER A 107 -17.21 9.30 -14.06
C SER A 107 -16.86 7.94 -13.43
N SER A 108 -16.51 6.95 -14.25
CA SER A 108 -16.11 5.62 -13.80
C SER A 108 -14.93 5.13 -14.62
N VAL A 109 -13.87 4.70 -13.94
CA VAL A 109 -12.59 4.30 -14.54
C VAL A 109 -12.16 2.97 -13.93
N GLU A 110 -11.59 2.08 -14.73
CA GLU A 110 -10.91 0.88 -14.25
C GLU A 110 -9.48 0.90 -14.81
N VAL A 111 -8.50 0.65 -13.95
CA VAL A 111 -7.08 0.53 -14.33
C VAL A 111 -6.50 -0.76 -13.80
N ASP A 112 -5.51 -1.29 -14.53
CA ASP A 112 -4.72 -2.42 -14.08
C ASP A 112 -3.90 -2.06 -12.85
N ALA A 113 -3.72 -3.03 -11.98
CA ALA A 113 -2.95 -2.94 -10.76
C ALA A 113 -2.12 -4.21 -10.54
N ALA A 114 -1.08 -4.11 -9.73
CA ALA A 114 -0.33 -5.27 -9.27
C ALA A 114 -1.00 -5.92 -8.04
N PRO A 115 -0.78 -7.23 -7.77
CA PRO A 115 0.06 -8.14 -8.55
C PRO A 115 -0.62 -8.63 -9.83
N VAL A 116 0.17 -8.87 -10.88
CA VAL A 116 -0.19 -9.69 -12.04
C VAL A 116 0.05 -11.16 -11.69
N ARG A 117 -0.99 -11.97 -11.87
CA ARG A 117 -0.98 -13.41 -11.58
C ARG A 117 -1.11 -14.22 -12.84
N LEU A 118 -0.59 -15.45 -12.81
CA LEU A 118 -0.70 -16.39 -13.90
C LEU A 118 -1.75 -17.44 -13.55
N ASP A 119 -2.65 -17.73 -14.48
CA ASP A 119 -3.56 -18.88 -14.35
C ASP A 119 -2.86 -20.20 -14.71
N GLY A 120 -3.59 -21.32 -14.57
CA GLY A 120 -3.07 -22.65 -14.89
C GLY A 120 -2.72 -22.89 -16.36
N GLN A 121 -3.07 -21.98 -17.27
CA GLN A 121 -2.70 -21.99 -18.69
C GLN A 121 -1.61 -20.95 -19.01
N GLY A 122 -1.11 -20.22 -18.00
CA GLY A 122 -0.13 -19.16 -18.16
C GLY A 122 -0.71 -17.81 -18.60
N GLY A 123 -2.04 -17.64 -18.58
CA GLY A 123 -2.69 -16.37 -18.88
C GLY A 123 -2.47 -15.35 -17.76
N GLU A 124 -2.18 -14.11 -18.14
CA GLU A 124 -1.98 -13.01 -17.19
C GLU A 124 -3.30 -12.40 -16.71
N HIS A 125 -3.41 -12.23 -15.39
CA HIS A 125 -4.54 -11.60 -14.72
C HIS A 125 -4.01 -10.52 -13.76
N PRO A 126 -3.91 -9.24 -14.20
CA PRO A 126 -3.60 -8.13 -13.31
C PRO A 126 -4.67 -8.00 -12.22
N ALA A 127 -4.28 -7.49 -11.05
CA ALA A 127 -5.22 -6.92 -10.11
C ALA A 127 -5.92 -5.71 -10.75
N ARG A 128 -7.04 -5.27 -10.17
CA ARG A 128 -7.86 -4.20 -10.76
C ARG A 128 -8.18 -3.14 -9.73
N LEU A 129 -8.11 -1.88 -10.14
CA LEU A 129 -8.62 -0.76 -9.37
C LEU A 129 -9.75 -0.08 -10.14
N ALA A 130 -10.97 -0.30 -9.66
CA ALA A 130 -12.14 0.41 -10.15
C ALA A 130 -12.38 1.66 -9.31
N ALA A 131 -12.54 2.80 -9.96
CA ALA A 131 -12.69 4.10 -9.35
C ALA A 131 -13.97 4.79 -9.87
N VAL A 132 -14.76 5.35 -8.96
CA VAL A 132 -16.02 6.02 -9.30
C VAL A 132 -16.08 7.39 -8.67
N TYR A 133 -16.12 8.42 -9.52
CA TYR A 133 -16.37 9.81 -9.14
C TYR A 133 -17.87 10.11 -9.16
N ARG A 134 -18.35 10.82 -8.14
CA ARG A 134 -19.67 11.46 -8.13
C ARG A 134 -19.60 12.81 -7.44
N SER A 135 -20.12 13.85 -8.07
CA SER A 135 -20.31 15.16 -7.44
C SER A 135 -21.74 15.33 -6.90
N SER A 136 -21.88 16.30 -6.00
CA SER A 136 -23.13 16.84 -5.48
C SER A 136 -22.93 18.32 -5.16
N ASP A 137 -23.99 18.99 -4.71
CA ASP A 137 -23.92 20.40 -4.28
C ASP A 137 -22.97 20.63 -3.08
N HIS A 138 -22.57 19.56 -2.39
CA HIS A 138 -21.68 19.60 -1.22
C HIS A 138 -20.24 19.18 -1.53
N GLY A 139 -19.88 19.01 -2.81
CA GLY A 139 -18.55 18.60 -3.25
C GLY A 139 -18.57 17.29 -4.02
N TYR A 140 -17.56 16.44 -3.84
CA TYR A 140 -17.47 15.17 -4.55
C TYR A 140 -16.98 14.02 -3.66
N ARG A 141 -17.23 12.81 -4.15
CA ARG A 141 -16.68 11.58 -3.59
C ARG A 141 -16.07 10.71 -4.67
N ILE A 142 -14.97 10.05 -4.33
CA ILE A 142 -14.28 9.08 -5.16
C ILE A 142 -14.26 7.76 -4.41
N ARG A 143 -14.90 6.73 -4.97
CA ARG A 143 -14.88 5.38 -4.43
C ARG A 143 -13.83 4.56 -5.14
N LEU A 144 -12.93 3.95 -4.38
CA LEU A 144 -11.85 3.10 -4.87
C LEU A 144 -12.12 1.65 -4.48
N ARG A 145 -12.05 0.72 -5.43
CA ARG A 145 -12.28 -0.72 -5.23
C ARG A 145 -11.12 -1.50 -5.83
N TYR A 146 -10.21 -1.95 -4.97
CA TYR A 146 -9.06 -2.74 -5.36
C TYR A 146 -9.36 -4.23 -5.19
N SER A 147 -9.22 -4.98 -6.28
CA SER A 147 -9.54 -6.41 -6.36
C SER A 147 -8.34 -7.19 -6.88
N LYS A 148 -8.09 -8.37 -6.29
CA LYS A 148 -7.02 -9.28 -6.73
C LYS A 148 -7.61 -10.52 -7.40
N TYR A 149 -6.89 -11.10 -8.34
CA TYR A 149 -7.27 -12.37 -8.96
C TYR A 149 -6.87 -13.56 -8.08
N SER A 150 -7.80 -14.43 -7.69
CA SER A 150 -7.48 -15.68 -7.01
C SER A 150 -7.20 -16.78 -8.04
N VAL A 151 -5.94 -17.22 -8.14
CA VAL A 151 -5.55 -18.33 -9.04
C VAL A 151 -6.31 -19.61 -8.66
N LYS A 152 -6.51 -19.84 -7.37
CA LYS A 152 -7.22 -21.02 -6.86
C LYS A 152 -8.71 -21.04 -7.25
N LYS A 153 -9.39 -19.90 -7.22
CA LYS A 153 -10.83 -19.80 -7.55
C LYS A 153 -11.09 -19.45 -9.02
N GLY A 154 -10.08 -18.97 -9.74
CA GLY A 154 -10.23 -18.45 -11.09
C GLY A 154 -11.05 -17.16 -11.17
N SER A 155 -11.11 -16.37 -10.09
CA SER A 155 -12.00 -15.21 -9.99
C SER A 155 -11.39 -14.06 -9.19
N TYR A 156 -11.85 -12.84 -9.45
CA TYR A 156 -11.48 -11.66 -8.67
C TYR A 156 -12.22 -11.60 -7.32
N PHE A 157 -11.53 -11.16 -6.28
CA PHE A 157 -12.11 -10.83 -4.98
C PHE A 157 -11.74 -9.41 -4.55
N LEU A 158 -12.65 -8.75 -3.85
CA LEU A 158 -12.42 -7.41 -3.30
C LEU A 158 -11.41 -7.49 -2.16
N SER A 159 -10.27 -6.82 -2.33
CA SER A 159 -9.20 -6.79 -1.32
C SER A 159 -9.28 -5.53 -0.46
N ARG A 160 -9.54 -4.36 -1.04
CA ARG A 160 -9.65 -3.08 -0.33
C ARG A 160 -10.71 -2.19 -0.95
N HIS A 161 -11.32 -1.35 -0.13
CA HIS A 161 -12.29 -0.35 -0.55
C HIS A 161 -12.11 0.92 0.27
N PHE A 162 -12.09 2.07 -0.40
CA PHE A 162 -12.00 3.39 0.23
C PHE A 162 -13.01 4.36 -0.40
N THR A 163 -13.50 5.32 0.39
CA THR A 163 -14.36 6.41 -0.06
C THR A 163 -13.75 7.76 0.33
N LEU A 164 -13.05 8.36 -0.63
CA LEU A 164 -12.48 9.69 -0.48
C LEU A 164 -13.58 10.73 -0.67
N ARG A 165 -13.67 11.68 0.25
CA ARG A 165 -14.64 12.77 0.23
C ARG A 165 -13.92 14.09 0.17
N SER A 166 -14.39 15.01 -0.67
CA SER A 166 -13.74 16.30 -0.88
C SER A 166 -13.66 17.18 0.37
N GLU A 167 -14.54 16.95 1.35
CA GLU A 167 -14.59 17.63 2.64
C GLU A 167 -13.63 17.02 3.69
N ASN A 168 -13.13 15.80 3.45
CA ASN A 168 -12.24 15.10 4.38
C ASN A 168 -10.78 15.28 3.93
N GLN A 169 -10.23 16.46 4.14
CA GLN A 169 -8.83 16.74 3.86
C GLN A 169 -7.94 16.19 4.98
N PHE A 170 -6.84 15.56 4.60
CA PHE A 170 -5.85 15.04 5.55
C PHE A 170 -5.07 16.20 6.18
N GLU A 171 -4.98 16.17 7.51
CA GLU A 171 -4.12 17.07 8.29
C GLU A 171 -3.09 16.25 9.07
N TYR A 172 -1.80 16.46 8.76
CA TYR A 172 -0.73 15.67 9.37
C TYR A 172 -0.60 15.90 10.87
N ALA A 173 -0.83 17.14 11.34
CA ALA A 173 -0.76 17.47 12.76
C ALA A 173 -1.80 16.69 13.57
N ASP A 174 -3.03 16.62 13.07
CA ASP A 174 -4.12 15.87 13.69
C ASP A 174 -3.86 14.36 13.63
N PHE A 175 -3.40 13.87 12.48
CA PHE A 175 -3.04 12.47 12.32
C PHE A 175 -1.94 12.05 13.30
N SER A 176 -0.87 12.82 13.42
CA SER A 176 0.28 12.47 14.25
C SER A 176 0.13 12.83 15.74
N ALA A 177 -1.00 13.41 16.15
CA ALA A 177 -1.25 13.82 17.53
C ALA A 177 -1.21 12.66 18.55
N ASP A 178 -1.68 11.47 18.14
CA ASP A 178 -1.61 10.25 18.95
C ASP A 178 -1.11 9.05 18.13
N MET A 179 0.20 9.07 17.86
CA MET A 179 0.88 7.96 17.18
C MET A 179 0.73 6.62 17.92
N SER A 180 0.59 6.63 19.24
CA SER A 180 0.43 5.40 20.01
C SER A 180 -0.90 4.73 19.69
N ALA A 181 -2.00 5.48 19.69
CA ALA A 181 -3.32 4.95 19.31
C ALA A 181 -3.36 4.47 17.86
N LEU A 182 -2.68 5.17 16.94
CA LEU A 182 -2.61 4.76 15.53
C LEU A 182 -1.86 3.45 15.34
N LEU A 183 -0.70 3.32 15.97
CA LEU A 183 0.18 2.15 15.84
C LEU A 183 -0.33 0.93 16.62
N THR A 184 -1.24 1.10 17.56
CA THR A 184 -1.84 0.00 18.33
C THR A 184 -3.29 -0.29 17.96
N HIS A 185 -3.81 0.37 16.91
CA HIS A 185 -5.18 0.19 16.47
C HIS A 185 -5.46 -1.28 16.08
N PRO A 186 -6.62 -1.88 16.42
CA PRO A 186 -6.88 -3.31 16.20
C PRO A 186 -6.81 -3.80 14.74
N GLU A 187 -7.01 -2.89 13.76
CA GLU A 187 -6.81 -3.20 12.34
C GLU A 187 -5.33 -3.40 11.96
N GLN A 188 -4.39 -2.94 12.79
CA GLN A 188 -2.96 -3.20 12.67
C GLN A 188 -2.65 -4.58 13.26
N ASN A 189 -3.08 -5.65 12.58
CA ASN A 189 -2.98 -7.02 13.04
C ASN A 189 -1.80 -7.81 12.42
N SER A 190 -0.90 -7.11 11.74
CA SER A 190 0.39 -7.62 11.23
C SER A 190 1.41 -6.49 11.14
N VAL A 191 2.70 -6.79 11.08
CA VAL A 191 3.70 -5.90 10.51
C VAL A 191 4.24 -6.53 9.23
N SER A 192 4.44 -5.74 8.18
CA SER A 192 4.91 -6.26 6.90
C SER A 192 5.70 -5.25 6.08
N ILE A 193 6.54 -5.79 5.19
CA ILE A 193 7.16 -5.08 4.07
C ILE A 193 6.69 -5.75 2.77
N ARG A 194 6.20 -4.94 1.83
CA ARG A 194 5.71 -5.37 0.51
C ARG A 194 6.35 -4.52 -0.57
N ALA A 195 6.98 -5.17 -1.55
CA ALA A 195 7.58 -4.51 -2.69
C ALA A 195 7.03 -5.07 -4.01
N LEU A 196 7.14 -4.26 -5.07
CA LEU A 196 7.06 -4.76 -6.43
C LEU A 196 8.45 -5.23 -6.88
N VAL A 197 8.51 -6.40 -7.48
CA VAL A 197 9.76 -6.98 -7.97
C VAL A 197 10.17 -6.24 -9.24
N ALA A 198 11.37 -5.66 -9.24
CA ALA A 198 11.87 -4.78 -10.31
C ALA A 198 11.52 -5.28 -11.72
N ASP A 199 11.02 -4.37 -12.56
CA ASP A 199 10.60 -4.61 -13.95
C ASP A 199 9.47 -5.65 -14.13
N THR A 200 8.81 -6.07 -13.04
CA THR A 200 7.69 -7.02 -13.09
C THR A 200 6.52 -6.53 -12.25
N ALA A 201 5.29 -6.66 -12.73
CA ALA A 201 4.10 -6.31 -11.93
C ALA A 201 3.77 -7.37 -10.85
N VAL A 202 4.78 -8.08 -10.34
CA VAL A 202 4.68 -9.11 -9.30
C VAL A 202 5.04 -8.50 -7.95
N THR A 203 4.34 -8.88 -6.89
CA THR A 203 4.66 -8.44 -5.52
C THR A 203 5.41 -9.52 -4.75
N ALA A 204 6.28 -9.12 -3.84
CA ALA A 204 6.83 -9.97 -2.79
C ALA A 204 6.59 -9.32 -1.43
N GLU A 205 6.29 -10.12 -0.40
CA GLU A 205 5.93 -9.60 0.92
C GLU A 205 6.41 -10.51 2.05
N ALA A 206 7.00 -9.89 3.08
CA ALA A 206 7.32 -10.53 4.35
C ALA A 206 6.42 -9.96 5.45
N ILE A 207 5.83 -10.84 6.27
CA ILE A 207 4.71 -10.53 7.17
C ILE A 207 4.93 -11.22 8.52
N ILE A 208 4.80 -10.49 9.63
CA ILE A 208 4.59 -11.07 10.96
C ILE A 208 3.15 -10.76 11.39
N PRO A 209 2.25 -11.76 11.42
CA PRO A 209 0.95 -11.62 12.07
C PRO A 209 1.12 -11.32 13.57
N LEU A 210 0.33 -10.38 14.09
CA LEU A 210 0.43 -9.92 15.48
C LEU A 210 -0.60 -10.58 16.42
N LYS A 211 -1.44 -11.48 15.91
CA LYS A 211 -2.40 -12.20 16.76
C LYS A 211 -1.67 -12.92 17.91
N ASN A 212 -2.27 -12.85 19.10
CA ASN A 212 -1.71 -13.39 20.35
C ASN A 212 -0.34 -12.79 20.72
N PHE A 213 -0.06 -11.54 20.32
CA PHE A 213 1.21 -10.86 20.62
C PHE A 213 1.56 -10.85 22.12
N ALA A 214 0.57 -10.83 23.01
CA ALA A 214 0.80 -10.80 24.46
C ALA A 214 1.31 -12.14 25.03
N GLU A 215 1.15 -13.25 24.31
CA GLU A 215 1.37 -14.61 24.82
C GLU A 215 2.63 -15.29 24.23
N ARG A 216 3.39 -14.59 23.37
CA ARG A 216 4.52 -15.18 22.64
C ARG A 216 5.67 -14.21 22.45
N GLU A 217 6.87 -14.73 22.25
CA GLU A 217 8.02 -13.95 21.80
C GLU A 217 8.11 -14.01 20.28
N PHE A 218 8.38 -12.86 19.64
CA PHE A 218 8.54 -12.79 18.18
C PHE A 218 9.98 -13.10 17.78
N SER A 219 10.13 -13.90 16.73
CA SER A 219 11.40 -14.29 16.11
C SER A 219 11.28 -14.38 14.59
N ALA A 220 12.40 -14.61 13.88
CA ALA A 220 12.39 -14.80 12.42
C ALA A 220 11.50 -15.97 11.96
N ALA A 221 11.27 -16.98 12.81
CA ALA A 221 10.39 -18.11 12.50
C ALA A 221 8.89 -17.71 12.44
N ASP A 222 8.54 -16.53 12.95
CA ASP A 222 7.19 -15.98 12.88
C ASP A 222 6.88 -15.27 11.56
N ILE A 223 7.89 -15.08 10.72
CA ILE A 223 7.75 -14.44 9.42
C ILE A 223 7.08 -15.42 8.45
N TRP A 224 6.11 -14.88 7.72
CA TRP A 224 5.48 -15.50 6.57
C TRP A 224 5.83 -14.73 5.32
N LEU A 225 6.07 -15.47 4.24
CA LEU A 225 6.41 -14.91 2.94
C LEU A 225 5.26 -15.16 1.98
N ARG A 226 4.80 -14.09 1.30
CA ARG A 226 3.74 -14.15 0.29
C ARG A 226 4.31 -13.78 -1.07
N SER A 227 4.22 -14.73 -2.01
CA SER A 227 4.58 -14.52 -3.42
C SER A 227 3.53 -13.72 -4.17
N GLY A 228 3.86 -13.22 -5.37
CA GLY A 228 2.92 -12.48 -6.22
C GLY A 228 1.74 -13.33 -6.70
N GLN A 229 1.89 -14.65 -6.75
CA GLN A 229 0.81 -15.60 -7.02
C GLN A 229 -0.17 -15.76 -5.84
N GLY A 230 0.09 -15.10 -4.71
CA GLY A 230 -0.77 -15.14 -3.52
C GLY A 230 -0.55 -16.35 -2.61
N VAL A 231 0.48 -17.15 -2.89
CA VAL A 231 0.87 -18.29 -2.06
C VAL A 231 1.68 -17.78 -0.87
N ALA A 232 1.20 -18.10 0.33
CA ALA A 232 1.93 -17.85 1.58
C ALA A 232 2.65 -19.11 2.06
N SER A 233 3.90 -18.92 2.49
CA SER A 233 4.80 -19.94 3.04
C SER A 233 5.40 -19.44 4.36
N ARG A 234 5.80 -20.37 5.22
CA ARG A 234 6.57 -20.03 6.43
C ARG A 234 7.98 -19.60 6.02
N ASN A 235 8.69 -18.93 6.92
CA ASN A 235 10.10 -18.64 6.73
C ASN A 235 10.96 -19.91 6.85
N ASP A 236 10.95 -20.71 5.79
CA ASP A 236 11.69 -21.94 5.62
C ASP A 236 12.28 -22.03 4.20
N ALA A 237 12.80 -23.19 3.82
CA ALA A 237 13.44 -23.39 2.52
C ALA A 237 12.51 -23.09 1.33
N ASP A 238 11.19 -23.25 1.47
CA ASP A 238 10.23 -23.03 0.39
C ASP A 238 10.02 -21.52 0.11
N ALA A 239 10.43 -20.66 1.04
CA ALA A 239 10.33 -19.21 0.92
C ALA A 239 11.50 -18.54 0.18
N ALA A 240 12.55 -19.30 -0.19
CA ALA A 240 13.80 -18.75 -0.73
C ALA A 240 13.60 -17.86 -1.97
N ALA A 241 12.64 -18.21 -2.85
CA ALA A 241 12.34 -17.40 -4.03
C ALA A 241 11.72 -16.04 -3.67
N VAL A 242 10.84 -15.99 -2.67
CA VAL A 242 10.20 -14.74 -2.23
C VAL A 242 11.22 -13.83 -1.55
N TRP A 243 12.15 -14.42 -0.79
CA TRP A 243 13.28 -13.68 -0.22
C TRP A 243 14.16 -13.06 -1.31
N ALA A 244 14.59 -13.85 -2.29
CA ALA A 244 15.40 -13.32 -3.40
C ALA A 244 14.72 -12.17 -4.16
N ASP A 245 13.39 -12.22 -4.27
CA ASP A 245 12.60 -11.14 -4.87
C ASP A 245 12.52 -9.89 -3.98
N LEU A 246 12.37 -10.05 -2.65
CA LEU A 246 12.45 -8.94 -1.70
C LEU A 246 13.83 -8.30 -1.66
N GLU A 247 14.90 -9.09 -1.61
CA GLU A 247 16.28 -8.59 -1.65
C GLU A 247 16.56 -7.83 -2.94
N ARG A 248 16.08 -8.33 -4.09
CA ARG A 248 16.20 -7.62 -5.38
C ARG A 248 15.43 -6.30 -5.39
N ALA A 249 14.21 -6.30 -4.86
CA ALA A 249 13.34 -5.12 -4.90
C ALA A 249 13.78 -4.04 -3.91
N THR A 250 14.33 -4.42 -2.76
CA THR A 250 14.71 -3.50 -1.68
C THR A 250 16.20 -3.18 -1.67
N GLY A 251 17.04 -4.05 -2.21
CA GLY A 251 18.49 -3.99 -2.07
C GLY A 251 18.97 -4.25 -0.63
N LEU A 252 18.15 -4.89 0.20
CA LEU A 252 18.48 -5.30 1.58
C LEU A 252 18.76 -6.80 1.62
N GLU A 253 19.55 -7.24 2.60
CA GLU A 253 19.71 -8.68 2.87
C GLU A 253 18.51 -9.21 3.64
N CYS A 254 18.22 -10.51 3.49
CA CYS A 254 17.15 -11.19 4.24
C CYS A 254 17.23 -10.89 5.75
N ALA A 255 18.42 -11.02 6.35
CA ALA A 255 18.63 -10.80 7.78
C ALA A 255 18.23 -9.39 8.24
N ASP A 256 18.49 -8.36 7.44
CA ASP A 256 18.12 -6.97 7.75
C ASP A 256 16.59 -6.81 7.77
N ILE A 257 15.89 -7.45 6.82
CA ILE A 257 14.43 -7.41 6.74
C ILE A 257 13.83 -8.18 7.93
N GLU A 258 14.38 -9.34 8.28
CA GLU A 258 13.95 -10.13 9.42
C GLU A 258 14.08 -9.36 10.73
N GLU A 259 15.27 -8.80 11.00
CA GLU A 259 15.54 -8.01 12.20
C GLU A 259 14.59 -6.81 12.29
N HIS A 260 14.36 -6.11 11.18
CA HIS A 260 13.46 -4.97 11.10
C HIS A 260 12.03 -5.33 11.49
N LEU A 261 11.48 -6.41 10.91
CA LEU A 261 10.12 -6.85 11.20
C LEU A 261 9.97 -7.38 12.64
N VAL A 262 10.93 -8.18 13.11
CA VAL A 262 10.92 -8.74 14.46
C VAL A 262 10.99 -7.61 15.49
N SER A 263 11.88 -6.64 15.29
CA SER A 263 12.03 -5.48 16.16
C SER A 263 10.73 -4.67 16.24
N ALA A 264 10.06 -4.42 15.11
CA ALA A 264 8.78 -3.72 15.11
C ALA A 264 7.67 -4.51 15.83
N ALA A 265 7.60 -5.83 15.63
CA ALA A 265 6.64 -6.69 16.34
C ALA A 265 6.88 -6.70 17.86
N GLN A 266 8.14 -6.69 18.28
CA GLN A 266 8.51 -6.58 19.70
C GLN A 266 8.19 -5.19 20.29
N ILE A 267 8.29 -4.12 19.49
CA ILE A 267 7.81 -2.79 19.92
C ILE A 267 6.31 -2.82 20.10
N TYR A 268 5.56 -3.33 19.11
CA TYR A 268 4.10 -3.48 19.21
C TYR A 268 3.71 -4.20 20.50
N GLN A 269 4.38 -5.31 20.81
CA GLN A 269 4.15 -6.09 22.02
C GLN A 269 4.31 -5.27 23.31
N LYS A 270 5.25 -4.33 23.35
CA LYS A 270 5.52 -3.49 24.52
C LYS A 270 4.51 -2.36 24.69
N ILE A 271 4.00 -1.81 23.59
CA ILE A 271 3.19 -0.57 23.61
C ILE A 271 1.68 -0.84 23.53
N ALA A 272 1.26 -1.97 22.98
CA ALA A 272 -0.14 -2.31 22.86
C ALA A 272 -0.72 -2.77 24.21
N ASP A 273 -1.98 -2.45 24.50
CA ASP A 273 -2.69 -3.00 25.67
C ASP A 273 -2.80 -4.51 25.50
N HIS A 274 -2.16 -5.28 26.38
CA HIS A 274 -2.16 -6.76 26.43
C HIS A 274 -3.56 -7.40 26.39
N ARG A 275 -4.62 -6.64 26.73
CA ARG A 275 -6.02 -7.11 26.66
C ARG A 275 -6.63 -6.97 25.26
N THR A 276 -5.94 -6.31 24.33
CA THR A 276 -6.38 -6.11 22.95
C THR A 276 -6.40 -7.45 22.23
N SER A 277 -7.58 -7.84 21.74
CA SER A 277 -7.71 -9.00 20.88
C SER A 277 -7.59 -8.57 19.41
N LEU A 278 -6.65 -9.18 18.70
CA LEU A 278 -6.44 -8.94 17.27
C LEU A 278 -7.07 -10.06 16.44
N LEU A 279 -7.71 -9.68 15.35
CA LEU A 279 -8.22 -10.62 14.36
C LEU A 279 -7.07 -11.30 13.63
N ASP A 280 -7.31 -12.53 13.15
CA ASP A 280 -6.37 -13.23 12.28
C ASP A 280 -6.03 -12.40 11.04
N TYR A 281 -4.75 -12.36 10.69
CA TYR A 281 -4.32 -11.79 9.42
C TYR A 281 -4.53 -12.82 8.29
N SER A 282 -5.18 -12.40 7.21
CA SER A 282 -5.40 -13.27 6.05
C SER A 282 -4.11 -13.46 5.25
N LEU A 283 -3.42 -14.56 5.53
CA LEU A 283 -2.19 -14.94 4.82
C LEU A 283 -2.45 -15.47 3.41
N GLN A 284 -3.61 -16.09 3.18
CA GLN A 284 -3.99 -16.65 1.89
C GLN A 284 -4.87 -15.69 1.11
N ASP A 285 -4.56 -15.48 -0.16
CA ASP A 285 -5.40 -14.72 -1.08
C ASP A 285 -6.43 -15.69 -1.71
N VAL A 286 -7.49 -16.00 -0.95
CA VAL A 286 -8.57 -16.94 -1.33
C VAL A 286 -9.59 -16.35 -2.28
#